data_AF-A0A4V3GDE2-F1
#
_entry.id   AF-A0A4V3GDE2-F1
#
_cell.length_a   1.000
_cell.length_b   1.000
_cell.length_c   1.000
_cell.angle_alpha   90.00
_cell.angle_beta   90.00
_cell.angle_gamma   90.00
#
_symmetry.space_group_name_H-M   'P 1'
#
loop_
_entity.id
_entity.type
_entity.pdbx_description
1 polymer ?
#
loop_
_entity_poly.entity_id
_entity_poly.type
_entity_poly.pdbx_seq_one_letter_code
_entity_poly.pdbx_strand_id
1 'polypeptide(L)'
;MSQRENDLIKIKRFLVEKDSNGVYENAFSFIHTYEEDEEILLLLCQLFESEWHKAHEDMARAFQYISNPITATTLFKVAFSDFEYLSWNDCFPLQRKCTWALADIGTNDAKRYLEQIEKQANETIAEFATKRLVLWDFEFRRKATVLGETSYKSFAIALENYSESLKELPKKGQNLIGFLMKNLHTIDIPPYDYIAKEYVVLYLTNKKNTATSIIESQDLEKPDYSILKTNSLQLSFLSILHVYCSIGIENQESVLAVWLKKEDFKAILQNVEPKWNPDYDYFGKELERQTIQLDLNEEDFERFIKEKIEFVLDVSDFIIKQKQHISQNQIEKLMIPKERIIELKNIDLLARINHK
;
A
#
# COMPACT_ATOMS: atom_id res chain seq x y z
N MET A 1 -38.92 -10.04 -5.26
CA MET A 1 -37.88 -9.00 -5.29
C MET A 1 -36.75 -9.44 -4.40
N SER A 2 -35.50 -9.24 -4.84
CA SER A 2 -34.32 -9.48 -4.02
C SER A 2 -34.22 -8.45 -2.88
N GLN A 3 -33.43 -8.76 -1.84
CA GLN A 3 -33.16 -7.79 -0.76
C GLN A 3 -32.58 -6.48 -1.31
N ARG A 4 -31.64 -6.59 -2.25
CA ARG A 4 -31.05 -5.46 -2.98
C ARG A 4 -32.12 -4.58 -3.64
N GLU A 5 -33.07 -5.18 -4.36
CA GLU A 5 -34.15 -4.44 -5.02
C GLU A 5 -35.05 -3.71 -4.02
N ASN A 6 -35.39 -4.36 -2.90
CA ASN A 6 -36.19 -3.73 -1.84
C ASN A 6 -35.46 -2.52 -1.23
N ASP A 7 -34.17 -2.67 -0.92
CA ASP A 7 -33.36 -1.60 -0.33
C ASP A 7 -33.12 -0.46 -1.31
N LEU A 8 -32.89 -0.77 -2.59
CA LEU A 8 -32.78 0.23 -3.65
C LEU A 8 -34.05 1.09 -3.77
N ILE A 9 -35.23 0.47 -3.69
CA ILE A 9 -36.50 1.22 -3.65
C ILE A 9 -36.60 2.07 -2.40
N LYS A 10 -36.19 1.55 -1.24
CA LYS A 10 -36.21 2.29 0.03
C LYS A 10 -35.30 3.52 -0.02
N ILE A 11 -34.08 3.39 -0.54
CA ILE A 11 -33.13 4.50 -0.71
C ILE A 11 -33.68 5.56 -1.67
N LYS A 12 -34.25 5.14 -2.81
CA LYS A 12 -34.91 6.06 -3.76
C LYS A 12 -36.07 6.81 -3.10
N ARG A 13 -36.86 6.12 -2.27
CA ARG A 13 -37.94 6.75 -1.49
C ARG A 13 -37.39 7.81 -0.54
N PHE A 14 -36.30 7.54 0.18
CA PHE A 14 -35.69 8.53 1.08
C PHE A 14 -35.32 9.82 0.35
N LEU A 15 -34.74 9.73 -0.85
CA LEU A 15 -34.39 10.89 -1.67
C LEU A 15 -35.63 11.69 -2.11
N VAL A 16 -36.69 10.99 -2.56
CA VAL A 16 -37.92 11.65 -3.07
C VAL A 16 -38.72 12.29 -1.95
N GLU A 17 -38.90 11.58 -0.84
CA GLU A 17 -39.73 12.01 0.29
C GLU A 17 -38.98 12.87 1.32
N LYS A 18 -37.64 12.99 1.19
CA LYS A 18 -36.76 13.63 2.17
C LYS A 18 -36.94 13.05 3.57
N ASP A 19 -36.99 11.71 3.65
CA ASP A 19 -37.22 10.95 4.89
C ASP A 19 -35.98 10.96 5.79
N SER A 20 -35.81 12.03 6.59
CA SER A 20 -34.64 12.19 7.48
C SER A 20 -34.49 11.05 8.48
N ASN A 21 -35.59 10.50 9.01
CA ASN A 21 -35.53 9.41 9.98
C ASN A 21 -35.10 8.10 9.31
N GLY A 22 -35.65 7.83 8.13
CA GLY A 22 -35.25 6.69 7.31
C GLY A 22 -33.76 6.69 6.99
N VAL A 23 -33.19 7.85 6.62
CA VAL A 23 -31.74 7.97 6.40
C VAL A 23 -30.96 7.71 7.69
N TYR A 24 -31.33 8.36 8.80
CA TYR A 24 -30.64 8.21 10.07
C TYR A 24 -30.60 6.75 10.57
N GLU A 25 -31.71 6.03 10.42
CA GLU A 25 -31.82 4.63 10.88
C GLU A 25 -31.10 3.63 9.97
N ASN A 26 -30.96 3.91 8.66
CA ASN A 26 -30.60 2.88 7.68
C ASN A 26 -29.30 3.16 6.91
N ALA A 27 -28.92 4.42 6.69
CA ALA A 27 -27.84 4.76 5.76
C ALA A 27 -26.50 4.14 6.15
N PHE A 28 -26.16 4.15 7.44
CA PHE A 28 -24.94 3.50 7.94
C PHE A 28 -24.89 2.02 7.55
N SER A 29 -25.98 1.28 7.79
CA SER A 29 -26.08 -0.15 7.48
C SER A 29 -26.03 -0.42 5.98
N PHE A 30 -26.72 0.42 5.19
CA PHE A 30 -26.71 0.30 3.73
C PHE A 30 -25.32 0.51 3.13
N ILE A 31 -24.55 1.49 3.62
CA ILE A 31 -23.18 1.71 3.15
C ILE A 31 -22.30 0.47 3.35
N HIS A 32 -22.41 -0.20 4.51
CA HIS A 32 -21.64 -1.43 4.77
C HIS A 32 -22.15 -2.62 3.96
N THR A 33 -23.47 -2.76 3.83
CA THR A 33 -24.09 -3.89 3.13
C THR A 33 -23.75 -3.87 1.64
N TYR A 34 -23.62 -2.68 1.06
CA TYR A 34 -23.47 -2.44 -0.36
C TYR A 34 -22.12 -1.82 -0.70
N GLU A 35 -21.06 -2.23 0.01
CA GLU A 35 -19.71 -1.64 -0.08
C GLU A 35 -19.05 -1.74 -1.47
N GLU A 36 -19.51 -2.65 -2.33
CA GLU A 36 -19.04 -2.84 -3.73
C GLU A 36 -20.14 -2.52 -4.78
N ASP A 37 -21.35 -2.09 -4.36
CA ASP A 37 -22.45 -1.83 -5.28
C ASP A 37 -22.46 -0.36 -5.73
N GLU A 38 -21.84 -0.07 -6.87
CA GLU A 38 -21.69 1.29 -7.37
C GLU A 38 -23.02 2.05 -7.49
N GLU A 39 -24.10 1.40 -7.95
CA GLU A 39 -25.41 2.05 -8.11
C GLU A 39 -25.95 2.53 -6.76
N ILE A 40 -25.94 1.65 -5.76
CA ILE A 40 -26.44 1.97 -4.42
C ILE A 40 -25.53 3.00 -3.73
N LEU A 41 -24.20 2.86 -3.84
CA LEU A 41 -23.26 3.80 -3.26
C LEU A 41 -23.39 5.20 -3.83
N LEU A 42 -23.65 5.34 -5.13
CA LEU A 42 -23.90 6.65 -5.75
C LEU A 42 -25.19 7.30 -5.21
N LEU A 43 -26.24 6.53 -4.94
CA LEU A 43 -27.45 7.05 -4.31
C LEU A 43 -27.22 7.44 -2.85
N LEU A 44 -26.42 6.65 -2.11
CA LEU A 44 -26.01 6.98 -0.74
C LEU A 44 -25.12 8.23 -0.71
N CYS A 45 -24.30 8.46 -1.74
CA CYS A 45 -23.55 9.71 -1.91
C CYS A 45 -24.49 10.91 -2.12
N GLN A 46 -25.56 10.77 -2.91
CA GLN A 46 -26.56 11.84 -3.07
C GLN A 46 -27.29 12.16 -1.77
N LEU A 47 -27.60 11.13 -0.96
CA LEU A 47 -28.09 11.34 0.39
C LEU A 47 -27.06 12.12 1.22
N PHE A 48 -25.80 11.70 1.22
CA PHE A 48 -24.75 12.35 1.99
C PHE A 48 -24.54 13.84 1.64
N GLU A 49 -24.72 14.24 0.39
CA GLU A 49 -24.66 15.65 -0.05
C GLU A 49 -25.91 16.47 0.35
N SER A 50 -26.98 15.83 0.82
CA SER A 50 -28.26 16.48 1.09
C SER A 50 -28.33 17.19 2.44
N GLU A 51 -28.94 18.37 2.47
CA GLU A 51 -29.02 19.23 3.68
C GLU A 51 -30.21 18.91 4.61
N TRP A 52 -31.18 18.09 4.17
CA TRP A 52 -32.47 17.90 4.84
C TRP A 52 -32.47 16.82 5.95
N HIS A 53 -31.32 16.23 6.27
CA HIS A 53 -31.15 15.25 7.34
C HIS A 53 -29.92 15.52 8.20
N LYS A 54 -29.70 14.71 9.25
CA LYS A 54 -28.60 14.89 10.22
C LYS A 54 -27.63 13.69 10.32
N ALA A 55 -27.72 12.74 9.39
CA ALA A 55 -26.95 11.48 9.43
C ALA A 55 -25.50 11.60 8.93
N HIS A 56 -25.03 12.79 8.53
CA HIS A 56 -23.76 12.98 7.82
C HIS A 56 -22.55 12.39 8.56
N GLU A 57 -22.48 12.60 9.87
CA GLU A 57 -21.35 12.11 10.66
C GLU A 57 -21.27 10.57 10.75
N ASP A 58 -22.40 9.88 10.69
CA ASP A 58 -22.44 8.41 10.66
C ASP A 58 -22.17 7.88 9.25
N MET A 59 -22.70 8.56 8.23
CA MET A 59 -22.42 8.22 6.83
C MET A 59 -20.93 8.40 6.50
N ALA A 60 -20.30 9.51 6.92
CA ALA A 60 -18.87 9.73 6.74
C ALA A 60 -18.03 8.63 7.41
N ARG A 61 -18.45 8.17 8.60
CA ARG A 61 -17.80 7.04 9.29
C ARG A 61 -17.97 5.73 8.51
N ALA A 62 -19.15 5.47 7.96
CA ALA A 62 -19.38 4.27 7.15
C ALA A 62 -18.56 4.30 5.85
N PHE A 63 -18.48 5.45 5.18
CA PHE A 63 -17.63 5.61 3.99
C PHE A 63 -16.15 5.44 4.30
N GLN A 64 -15.68 5.94 5.45
CA GLN A 64 -14.33 5.65 5.92
C GLN A 64 -14.10 4.14 6.09
N TYR A 65 -15.05 3.42 6.70
CA TYR A 65 -14.90 1.99 6.95
C TYR A 65 -14.74 1.20 5.65
N ILE A 66 -15.60 1.46 4.65
CA ILE A 66 -15.54 0.76 3.37
C ILE A 66 -14.38 1.23 2.48
N SER A 67 -13.86 2.44 2.70
CA SER A 67 -12.74 3.03 1.94
C SER A 67 -12.92 2.96 0.41
N ASN A 68 -14.16 2.96 -0.08
CA ASN A 68 -14.45 2.80 -1.51
C ASN A 68 -14.16 4.11 -2.28
N PRO A 69 -13.32 4.09 -3.33
CA PRO A 69 -12.96 5.26 -4.13
C PRO A 69 -14.13 6.04 -4.74
N ILE A 70 -15.27 5.40 -5.03
CA ILE A 70 -16.45 6.07 -5.60
C ILE A 70 -16.99 7.19 -4.71
N THR A 71 -16.72 7.10 -3.41
CA THR A 71 -17.19 8.06 -2.40
C THR A 71 -16.28 9.28 -2.26
N ALA A 72 -15.07 9.26 -2.84
CA ALA A 72 -14.03 10.28 -2.61
C ALA A 72 -14.49 11.69 -3.01
N THR A 73 -15.12 11.84 -4.18
CA THR A 73 -15.60 13.15 -4.66
C THR A 73 -16.67 13.73 -3.73
N THR A 74 -17.58 12.89 -3.24
CA THR A 74 -18.66 13.27 -2.32
C THR A 74 -18.10 13.67 -0.95
N LEU A 75 -17.14 12.91 -0.41
CA LEU A 75 -16.43 13.24 0.82
C LEU A 75 -15.69 14.57 0.73
N PHE A 76 -15.06 14.84 -0.42
CA PHE A 76 -14.41 16.13 -0.70
C PHE A 76 -15.41 17.28 -0.70
N LYS A 77 -16.54 17.17 -1.41
CA LYS A 77 -17.58 18.21 -1.42
C LYS A 77 -18.12 18.49 -0.01
N VAL A 78 -18.46 17.44 0.74
CA VAL A 78 -19.01 17.57 2.09
C VAL A 78 -17.98 18.14 3.09
N ALA A 79 -16.69 17.98 2.83
CA ALA A 79 -15.65 18.65 3.62
C ALA A 79 -15.72 20.20 3.54
N PHE A 80 -16.39 20.76 2.50
CA PHE A 80 -16.64 22.20 2.34
C PHE A 80 -18.10 22.61 2.62
N SER A 81 -18.96 21.66 2.99
CA SER A 81 -20.36 21.97 3.30
C SER A 81 -20.50 22.64 4.67
N ASP A 82 -21.45 23.58 4.74
CA ASP A 82 -21.85 24.28 5.96
C ASP A 82 -23.32 23.96 6.28
N PHE A 83 -23.56 22.77 6.80
CA PHE A 83 -24.92 22.36 7.18
C PHE A 83 -25.38 23.15 8.41
N GLU A 84 -26.54 23.82 8.31
CA GLU A 84 -27.06 24.72 9.35
C GLU A 84 -27.06 24.08 10.76
N TYR A 85 -27.41 22.79 10.86
CA TYR A 85 -27.49 22.06 12.13
C TYR A 85 -26.14 21.79 12.81
N LEU A 86 -25.03 22.00 12.09
CA LEU A 86 -23.65 21.86 12.58
C LEU A 86 -22.93 23.21 12.75
N SER A 87 -23.54 24.32 12.32
CA SER A 87 -22.91 25.66 12.32
C SER A 87 -22.44 26.15 13.70
N TRP A 88 -22.97 25.58 14.78
CA TRP A 88 -22.56 25.88 16.15
C TRP A 88 -21.25 25.21 16.59
N ASN A 89 -20.73 24.26 15.81
CA ASN A 89 -19.63 23.38 16.21
C ASN A 89 -18.32 23.72 15.48
N ASP A 90 -17.55 24.62 16.10
CA ASP A 90 -16.23 25.05 15.61
C ASP A 90 -15.15 23.95 15.64
N CYS A 91 -15.46 22.74 16.13
CA CYS A 91 -14.55 21.60 16.07
C CYS A 91 -14.60 20.84 14.73
N PHE A 92 -15.56 21.17 13.84
CA PHE A 92 -15.73 20.58 12.50
C PHE A 92 -15.62 19.03 12.45
N PRO A 93 -16.38 18.29 13.29
CA PRO A 93 -16.22 16.83 13.40
C PRO A 93 -16.56 16.08 12.10
N LEU A 94 -17.53 16.56 11.33
CA LEU A 94 -17.89 16.00 10.04
C LEU A 94 -16.74 16.16 9.03
N GLN A 95 -16.22 17.37 8.87
CA GLN A 95 -15.14 17.67 7.93
C GLN A 95 -13.86 16.92 8.34
N ARG A 96 -13.59 16.81 9.64
CA ARG A 96 -12.56 15.92 10.16
C ARG A 96 -12.77 14.49 9.66
N LYS A 97 -13.96 13.91 9.84
CA LYS A 97 -14.26 12.55 9.34
C LYS A 97 -14.09 12.43 7.83
N CYS A 98 -14.48 13.43 7.05
CA CYS A 98 -14.22 13.45 5.60
C CYS A 98 -12.73 13.38 5.27
N THR A 99 -11.88 14.16 5.96
CA THR A 99 -10.42 14.08 5.74
C THR A 99 -9.83 12.72 6.11
N TRP A 100 -10.34 12.07 7.16
CA TRP A 100 -9.93 10.71 7.53
C TRP A 100 -10.41 9.66 6.51
N ALA A 101 -11.65 9.77 6.04
CA ALA A 101 -12.20 8.89 5.01
C ALA A 101 -11.40 8.99 3.70
N LEU A 102 -11.10 10.20 3.24
CA LEU A 102 -10.23 10.44 2.08
C LEU A 102 -8.83 9.84 2.29
N ALA A 103 -8.27 9.98 3.50
CA ALA A 103 -6.97 9.40 3.80
C ALA A 103 -6.99 7.87 3.77
N ASP A 104 -8.03 7.22 4.29
CA ASP A 104 -8.17 5.76 4.31
C ASP A 104 -8.52 5.18 2.93
N ILE A 105 -9.23 5.93 2.06
CA ILE A 105 -9.42 5.58 0.63
C ILE A 105 -8.08 5.42 -0.11
N GLY A 106 -7.07 6.25 0.22
CA GLY A 106 -5.69 6.00 -0.18
C GLY A 106 -5.35 6.11 -1.67
N THR A 107 -6.28 6.57 -2.52
CA THR A 107 -6.04 6.80 -3.96
C THR A 107 -5.32 8.12 -4.22
N ASN A 108 -4.70 8.24 -5.39
CA ASN A 108 -4.06 9.50 -5.83
C ASN A 108 -5.06 10.66 -5.89
N ASP A 109 -6.30 10.40 -6.30
CA ASP A 109 -7.36 11.42 -6.33
C ASP A 109 -7.79 11.83 -4.93
N ALA A 110 -7.92 10.89 -3.99
CA ALA A 110 -8.21 11.21 -2.60
C ALA A 110 -7.10 12.05 -1.95
N LYS A 111 -5.83 11.76 -2.28
CA LYS A 111 -4.69 12.61 -1.87
C LYS A 111 -4.81 14.03 -2.43
N ARG A 112 -5.11 14.19 -3.72
CA ARG A 112 -5.33 15.50 -4.35
C ARG A 112 -6.49 16.27 -3.71
N TYR A 113 -7.54 15.59 -3.27
CA TYR A 113 -8.62 16.22 -2.52
C TYR A 113 -8.17 16.73 -1.15
N LEU A 114 -7.35 15.97 -0.43
CA LEU A 114 -6.74 16.45 0.83
C LEU A 114 -5.84 17.68 0.59
N GLU A 115 -5.02 17.67 -0.47
CA GLU A 115 -4.18 18.83 -0.83
C GLU A 115 -5.02 20.07 -1.17
N GLN A 116 -6.21 19.89 -1.74
CA GLN A 116 -7.14 21.00 -1.99
C GLN A 116 -7.81 21.49 -0.70
N ILE A 117 -8.22 20.58 0.19
CA ILE A 117 -8.77 20.92 1.52
C ILE A 117 -7.75 21.73 2.32
N GLU A 118 -6.49 21.28 2.39
CA GLU A 118 -5.40 21.99 3.06
C GLU A 118 -5.25 23.44 2.55
N LYS A 119 -5.40 23.66 1.24
CA LYS A 119 -5.17 24.97 0.62
C LYS A 119 -6.37 25.92 0.68
N GLN A 120 -7.59 25.38 0.72
CA GLN A 120 -8.81 26.15 0.47
C GLN A 120 -9.76 26.21 1.68
N ALA A 121 -9.67 25.29 2.63
CA ALA A 121 -10.55 25.26 3.80
C ALA A 121 -10.09 26.27 4.87
N ASN A 122 -10.90 26.42 5.93
CA ASN A 122 -10.49 27.19 7.10
C ASN A 122 -9.33 26.51 7.85
N GLU A 123 -8.68 27.25 8.76
CA GLU A 123 -7.49 26.80 9.48
C GLU A 123 -7.67 25.43 10.15
N THR A 124 -8.76 25.22 10.90
CA THR A 124 -9.01 23.97 11.62
C THR A 124 -9.21 22.77 10.68
N ILE A 125 -9.95 22.96 9.58
CA ILE A 125 -10.16 21.88 8.60
C ILE A 125 -8.86 21.59 7.83
N ALA A 126 -8.11 22.63 7.47
CA ALA A 126 -6.82 22.50 6.81
C ALA A 126 -5.83 21.69 7.66
N GLU A 127 -5.77 21.92 8.97
CA GLU A 127 -4.93 21.14 9.90
C GLU A 127 -5.24 19.64 9.89
N PHE A 128 -6.52 19.25 9.77
CA PHE A 128 -6.89 17.85 9.65
C PHE A 128 -6.34 17.22 8.37
N ALA A 129 -6.42 17.93 7.25
CA ALA A 129 -5.87 17.49 5.98
C ALA A 129 -4.33 17.43 6.01
N THR A 130 -3.66 18.47 6.51
CA THR A 130 -2.21 18.53 6.67
C THR A 130 -1.70 17.35 7.50
N LYS A 131 -2.34 17.03 8.62
CA LYS A 131 -1.96 15.87 9.45
C LYS A 131 -2.01 14.56 8.67
N ARG A 132 -3.01 14.38 7.79
CA ARG A 132 -3.16 13.19 6.95
C ARG A 132 -2.13 13.15 5.81
N LEU A 133 -1.81 14.29 5.22
CA LEU A 133 -0.79 14.40 4.17
C LEU A 133 0.61 14.12 4.71
N VAL A 134 0.96 14.69 5.87
CA VAL A 134 2.26 14.44 6.53
C VAL A 134 2.45 12.96 6.88
N LEU A 135 1.38 12.30 7.32
CA LEU A 135 1.40 10.88 7.70
C LEU A 135 1.07 9.92 6.55
N TRP A 136 0.87 10.42 5.33
CA TRP A 136 0.30 9.66 4.21
C TRP A 136 1.03 8.34 3.95
N ASP A 137 2.35 8.41 3.82
CA ASP A 137 3.20 7.25 3.51
C ASP A 137 3.43 6.32 4.72
N PHE A 138 3.22 6.82 5.95
CA PHE A 138 3.40 6.04 7.19
C PHE A 138 2.13 5.29 7.57
N GLU A 139 0.96 5.85 7.26
CA GLU A 139 -0.36 5.26 7.51
C GLU A 139 -0.81 4.35 6.34
N PHE A 140 0.12 3.78 5.56
CA PHE A 140 -0.21 2.94 4.38
C PHE A 140 -1.05 1.70 4.73
N ARG A 141 -0.87 1.15 5.95
CA ARG A 141 -1.61 -0.01 6.46
C ARG A 141 -3.12 0.21 6.58
N ARG A 142 -3.53 1.48 6.63
CA ARG A 142 -4.96 1.86 6.68
C ARG A 142 -5.59 1.96 5.30
N LYS A 143 -4.75 1.98 4.25
CA LYS A 143 -5.10 2.38 2.87
C LYS A 143 -5.03 1.22 1.89
N ALA A 144 -4.47 0.09 2.32
CA ALA A 144 -4.20 -1.04 1.48
C ALA A 144 -4.15 -2.32 2.30
N THR A 145 -4.54 -3.41 1.66
CA THR A 145 -4.19 -4.76 2.12
C THR A 145 -2.67 -4.87 2.22
N VAL A 146 -2.19 -5.51 3.30
CA VAL A 146 -0.76 -5.68 3.53
C VAL A 146 -0.37 -7.15 3.64
N LEU A 147 0.85 -7.46 3.22
CA LEU A 147 1.53 -8.73 3.43
C LEU A 147 2.52 -8.59 4.61
N GLY A 148 2.36 -9.41 5.64
CA GLY A 148 3.13 -9.36 6.90
C GLY A 148 2.28 -8.95 8.11
N GLU A 149 2.37 -9.71 9.22
CA GLU A 149 1.54 -9.53 10.43
C GLU A 149 2.05 -8.48 11.43
N THR A 150 1.18 -8.17 12.39
CA THR A 150 1.01 -6.90 13.11
C THR A 150 1.67 -6.81 14.50
N SER A 151 2.41 -7.82 14.95
CA SER A 151 2.89 -7.86 16.35
C SER A 151 4.35 -7.47 16.56
N TYR A 152 5.19 -7.38 15.52
CA TYR A 152 6.60 -7.00 15.65
C TYR A 152 7.00 -5.89 14.66
N LYS A 153 7.42 -4.74 15.19
CA LYS A 153 8.11 -3.62 14.52
C LYS A 153 7.40 -2.94 13.33
N SER A 154 6.14 -3.27 13.04
CA SER A 154 5.36 -2.63 11.97
C SER A 154 6.00 -2.74 10.58
N PHE A 155 6.70 -3.84 10.25
CA PHE A 155 7.12 -4.16 8.88
C PHE A 155 6.00 -4.87 8.11
N ALA A 156 5.71 -4.41 6.88
CA ALA A 156 4.79 -5.05 5.96
C ALA A 156 4.95 -4.48 4.55
N ILE A 157 4.40 -5.19 3.58
CA ILE A 157 4.36 -4.79 2.17
C ILE A 157 2.93 -4.38 1.83
N ALA A 158 2.72 -3.14 1.41
CA ALA A 158 1.42 -2.71 0.88
C ALA A 158 1.18 -3.39 -0.46
N LEU A 159 -0.02 -3.90 -0.68
CA LEU A 159 -0.41 -4.57 -1.92
C LEU A 159 -1.33 -3.67 -2.75
N GLU A 160 -1.31 -3.87 -4.06
CA GLU A 160 -2.26 -3.29 -5.00
C GLU A 160 -2.66 -4.32 -6.06
N ASN A 161 -3.77 -4.08 -6.76
CA ASN A 161 -4.13 -4.92 -7.90
C ASN A 161 -3.09 -4.73 -9.03
N TYR A 162 -2.76 -5.81 -9.73
CA TYR A 162 -1.81 -5.77 -10.85
C TYR A 162 -2.17 -4.71 -11.91
N SER A 163 -3.45 -4.54 -12.23
CA SER A 163 -3.91 -3.54 -13.20
C SER A 163 -3.66 -2.10 -12.77
N GLU A 164 -3.66 -1.81 -11.46
CA GLU A 164 -3.33 -0.49 -10.92
C GLU A 164 -1.82 -0.23 -11.01
N SER A 165 -1.00 -1.25 -10.73
CA SER A 165 0.45 -1.13 -10.82
C SER A 165 0.91 -0.78 -12.25
N LEU A 166 0.24 -1.31 -13.28
CA LEU A 166 0.52 -0.99 -14.68
C LEU A 166 0.29 0.47 -15.06
N LYS A 167 -0.53 1.21 -14.31
CA LYS A 167 -0.77 2.65 -14.54
C LYS A 167 0.37 3.51 -14.01
N GLU A 168 1.02 3.06 -12.94
CA GLU A 168 2.02 3.82 -12.18
C GLU A 168 3.46 3.45 -12.58
N LEU A 169 3.71 2.20 -12.95
CA LEU A 169 5.05 1.73 -13.32
C LEU A 169 5.47 2.21 -14.72
N PRO A 170 6.77 2.51 -14.93
CA PRO A 170 7.27 2.90 -16.24
C PRO A 170 7.08 1.76 -17.25
N LYS A 171 6.74 2.10 -18.50
CA LYS A 171 6.53 1.09 -19.56
C LYS A 171 7.83 0.61 -20.20
N LYS A 172 8.90 1.40 -20.13
CA LYS A 172 10.19 1.14 -20.78
C LYS A 172 11.36 1.77 -20.04
N GLY A 173 12.56 1.30 -20.33
CA GLY A 173 13.81 1.86 -19.84
C GLY A 173 14.23 1.36 -18.46
N GLN A 174 15.39 1.83 -18.02
CA GLN A 174 16.06 1.40 -16.80
C GLN A 174 15.58 2.21 -15.59
N ASN A 175 14.93 1.55 -14.63
CA ASN A 175 14.44 2.20 -13.43
C ASN A 175 14.65 1.30 -12.20
N LEU A 176 15.00 1.91 -11.07
CA LEU A 176 15.01 1.22 -9.78
C LEU A 176 13.57 1.05 -9.31
N ILE A 177 12.94 -0.08 -9.63
CA ILE A 177 11.56 -0.38 -9.24
C ILE A 177 11.58 -1.35 -8.07
N GLY A 178 10.98 -0.97 -6.95
CA GLY A 178 10.83 -1.85 -5.80
C GLY A 178 9.88 -1.26 -4.76
N PHE A 179 9.64 -2.00 -3.68
CA PHE A 179 8.82 -1.52 -2.58
C PHE A 179 9.62 -0.66 -1.60
N LEU A 180 9.11 0.54 -1.32
CA LEU A 180 9.68 1.49 -0.36
C LEU A 180 8.71 1.67 0.80
N MET A 181 9.13 1.28 2.00
CA MET A 181 8.35 1.45 3.23
C MET A 181 8.88 2.66 4.01
N LYS A 182 7.99 3.57 4.41
CA LYS A 182 8.32 4.62 5.39
C LYS A 182 7.74 4.24 6.75
N ASN A 183 8.54 4.32 7.79
CA ASN A 183 8.12 4.04 9.16
C ASN A 183 8.57 5.15 10.13
N LEU A 184 7.75 5.43 11.14
CA LEU A 184 8.10 6.36 12.22
C LEU A 184 8.64 5.56 13.39
N HIS A 185 9.90 5.78 13.74
CA HIS A 185 10.48 5.25 14.97
C HIS A 185 10.33 6.32 16.05
N THR A 186 9.70 5.97 17.18
CA THR A 186 9.67 6.82 18.37
C THR A 186 11.07 6.89 18.97
N ILE A 187 11.55 8.11 19.24
CA ILE A 187 12.64 8.29 20.18
C ILE A 187 12.01 8.26 21.59
N ASP A 188 12.50 7.38 22.48
CA ASP A 188 12.02 7.26 23.86
C ASP A 188 12.48 8.44 24.75
N ILE A 189 12.33 9.67 24.28
CA ILE A 189 12.65 10.90 25.02
C ILE A 189 11.55 11.93 24.73
N PRO A 190 10.79 12.40 25.74
CA PRO A 190 9.84 13.49 25.56
C PRO A 190 10.52 14.82 25.18
N PRO A 191 9.93 15.65 24.30
CA PRO A 191 8.71 15.41 23.53
C PRO A 191 8.97 14.32 22.48
N TYR A 192 8.03 13.37 22.31
CA TYR A 192 8.20 12.22 21.41
C TYR A 192 8.54 12.70 19.98
N ASP A 193 9.82 12.76 19.68
CA ASP A 193 10.32 13.07 18.36
C ASP A 193 10.28 11.80 17.52
N TYR A 194 9.71 11.90 16.32
CA TYR A 194 9.65 10.78 15.39
C TYR A 194 10.81 10.88 14.41
N ILE A 195 11.57 9.79 14.27
CA ILE A 195 12.55 9.64 13.19
C ILE A 195 11.89 8.86 12.07
N ALA A 196 11.67 9.52 10.93
CA ALA A 196 11.28 8.86 9.70
C ALA A 196 12.44 7.99 9.19
N LYS A 197 12.19 6.69 9.02
CA LYS A 197 13.13 5.76 8.38
C LYS A 197 12.51 5.20 7.11
N GLU A 198 13.33 5.10 6.07
CA GLU A 198 12.95 4.49 4.79
C GLU A 198 13.61 3.12 4.66
N TYR A 199 12.82 2.13 4.26
CA TYR A 199 13.27 0.77 4.03
C TYR A 199 12.96 0.35 2.61
N VAL A 200 13.92 -0.32 1.98
CA VAL A 200 13.73 -0.98 0.68
C VAL A 200 13.50 -2.45 0.95
N VAL A 201 12.60 -3.08 0.19
CA VAL A 201 12.45 -4.53 0.18
C VAL A 201 13.19 -5.12 -1.01
N LEU A 202 14.02 -6.12 -0.74
CA LEU A 202 14.63 -6.96 -1.74
C LEU A 202 14.07 -8.38 -1.63
N TYR A 203 14.05 -9.08 -2.74
CA TYR A 203 13.60 -10.46 -2.83
C TYR A 203 14.78 -11.38 -3.17
N LEU A 204 14.77 -12.58 -2.59
CA LEU A 204 15.80 -13.58 -2.83
C LEU A 204 15.21 -14.99 -2.72
N THR A 205 15.73 -15.92 -3.52
CA THR A 205 15.36 -17.33 -3.42
C THR A 205 16.46 -18.11 -2.72
N ASN A 206 16.06 -19.10 -1.92
CA ASN A 206 16.98 -20.00 -1.24
C ASN A 206 16.35 -21.37 -1.08
N LYS A 207 17.20 -22.41 -0.98
CA LYS A 207 16.75 -23.72 -0.49
C LYS A 207 16.05 -23.56 0.85
N LYS A 208 14.99 -24.33 1.08
CA LYS A 208 14.15 -24.25 2.28
C LYS A 208 14.94 -24.20 3.60
N ASN A 209 15.96 -25.05 3.75
CA ASN A 209 16.81 -25.06 4.94
C ASN A 209 17.57 -23.73 5.16
N THR A 210 18.10 -23.15 4.09
CA THR A 210 18.84 -21.88 4.11
C THR A 210 17.89 -20.73 4.42
N ALA A 211 16.69 -20.75 3.83
CA ALA A 211 15.65 -19.76 4.11
C ALA A 211 15.21 -19.79 5.58
N THR A 212 14.99 -20.99 6.15
CA THR A 212 14.69 -21.16 7.57
C THR A 212 15.81 -20.58 8.44
N SER A 213 17.08 -20.88 8.16
CA SER A 213 18.21 -20.32 8.92
C SER A 213 18.29 -18.79 8.84
N ILE A 214 17.98 -18.19 7.68
CA ILE A 214 17.92 -16.73 7.54
C ILE A 214 16.78 -16.14 8.39
N ILE A 215 15.60 -16.75 8.38
CA ILE A 215 14.45 -16.29 9.18
C ILE A 215 14.77 -16.37 10.68
N GLU A 216 15.29 -17.52 11.14
CA GLU A 216 15.65 -17.76 12.53
C GLU A 216 16.80 -16.86 13.00
N SER A 217 17.68 -16.44 12.09
CA SER A 217 18.80 -15.53 12.43
C SER A 217 18.36 -14.18 13.01
N GLN A 218 17.10 -13.78 12.78
CA GLN A 218 16.53 -12.57 13.37
C GLN A 218 16.34 -12.66 14.89
N ASP A 219 16.09 -13.86 15.40
CA ASP A 219 15.73 -14.12 16.80
C ASP A 219 16.90 -14.72 17.59
N LEU A 220 17.94 -15.19 16.90
CA LEU A 220 19.09 -15.85 17.50
C LEU A 220 20.19 -14.86 17.87
N GLU A 221 20.73 -14.99 19.08
CA GLU A 221 21.90 -14.20 19.52
C GLU A 221 23.19 -14.53 18.72
N LYS A 222 23.31 -15.77 18.22
CA LYS A 222 24.46 -16.27 17.44
C LYS A 222 24.01 -17.25 16.34
N PRO A 223 23.59 -16.76 15.18
CA PRO A 223 23.14 -17.60 14.07
C PRO A 223 24.33 -18.31 13.40
N ASP A 224 24.10 -19.51 12.86
CA ASP A 224 25.06 -20.21 12.00
C ASP A 224 24.83 -19.82 10.54
N TYR A 225 25.88 -19.29 9.90
CA TYR A 225 25.85 -18.80 8.53
C TYR A 225 26.66 -19.66 7.56
N SER A 226 27.23 -20.78 8.03
CA SER A 226 28.09 -21.66 7.22
C SER A 226 27.40 -22.28 5.99
N ILE A 227 26.07 -22.31 6.00
CA ILE A 227 25.24 -22.82 4.90
C ILE A 227 25.00 -21.78 3.80
N LEU A 228 25.28 -20.50 4.05
CA LEU A 228 25.08 -19.44 3.06
C LEU A 228 26.04 -19.65 1.87
N LYS A 229 25.52 -19.30 0.68
CA LYS A 229 26.25 -19.34 -0.59
C LYS A 229 25.95 -18.07 -1.37
N THR A 230 26.65 -17.87 -2.48
CA THR A 230 26.38 -16.79 -3.43
C THR A 230 24.88 -16.70 -3.74
N ASN A 231 24.31 -15.50 -3.75
CA ASN A 231 22.88 -15.31 -3.98
C ASN A 231 22.63 -14.05 -4.82
N SER A 232 21.48 -14.00 -5.48
CA SER A 232 21.03 -12.89 -6.30
C SER A 232 19.85 -12.20 -5.63
N LEU A 233 19.98 -10.90 -5.41
CA LEU A 233 18.90 -10.07 -4.87
C LEU A 233 18.16 -9.39 -6.03
N GLN A 234 16.83 -9.42 -5.97
CA GLN A 234 15.95 -8.74 -6.93
C GLN A 234 15.15 -7.65 -6.23
N LEU A 235 14.95 -6.52 -6.90
CA LEU A 235 14.09 -5.47 -6.36
C LEU A 235 12.61 -5.68 -6.71
N SER A 236 12.33 -6.20 -7.90
CA SER A 236 10.96 -6.32 -8.38
C SER A 236 10.33 -7.67 -8.04
N PHE A 237 9.10 -7.62 -7.56
CA PHE A 237 8.28 -8.76 -7.26
C PHE A 237 7.93 -9.58 -8.52
N LEU A 238 7.72 -8.93 -9.67
CA LEU A 238 7.40 -9.65 -10.90
C LEU A 238 8.62 -10.43 -11.42
N SER A 239 9.81 -9.86 -11.24
CA SER A 239 11.07 -10.56 -11.50
C SER A 239 11.22 -11.79 -10.61
N ILE A 240 10.97 -11.68 -9.29
CA ILE A 240 11.14 -12.85 -8.40
C ILE A 240 10.04 -13.89 -8.59
N LEU A 241 8.83 -13.44 -8.92
CA LEU A 241 7.73 -14.31 -9.32
C LEU A 241 8.13 -15.13 -10.56
N HIS A 242 8.70 -14.49 -11.58
CA HIS A 242 9.18 -15.17 -12.78
C HIS A 242 10.29 -16.19 -12.46
N VAL A 243 11.30 -15.81 -11.66
CA VAL A 243 12.37 -16.71 -11.24
C VAL A 243 11.80 -17.91 -10.49
N TYR A 244 10.94 -17.68 -9.51
CA TYR A 244 10.32 -18.75 -8.72
C TYR A 244 9.44 -19.68 -9.57
N CYS A 245 8.80 -19.15 -10.61
CA CYS A 245 7.99 -19.93 -11.54
C CYS A 245 8.81 -20.72 -12.58
N SER A 246 10.11 -20.48 -12.68
CA SER A 246 10.96 -21.23 -13.60
C SER A 246 11.04 -22.69 -13.17
N ILE A 247 10.95 -23.60 -14.15
CA ILE A 247 10.76 -25.04 -13.95
C ILE A 247 11.82 -25.60 -12.98
N GLY A 248 11.37 -26.12 -11.83
CA GLY A 248 12.20 -26.85 -10.86
C GLY A 248 12.43 -26.17 -9.50
N ILE A 249 12.14 -24.87 -9.37
CA ILE A 249 12.45 -24.08 -8.15
C ILE A 249 11.32 -24.18 -7.09
N GLU A 250 10.06 -24.12 -7.53
CA GLU A 250 8.86 -23.97 -6.67
C GLU A 250 8.73 -25.00 -5.52
N ASN A 251 9.20 -26.23 -5.70
CA ASN A 251 9.09 -27.27 -4.67
C ASN A 251 10.29 -27.36 -3.73
N GLN A 252 11.43 -26.75 -4.10
CA GLN A 252 12.71 -26.90 -3.40
C GLN A 252 13.19 -25.62 -2.71
N GLU A 253 12.71 -24.46 -3.15
CA GLU A 253 13.13 -23.15 -2.65
C GLU A 253 11.98 -22.38 -1.99
N SER A 254 12.36 -21.46 -1.11
CA SER A 254 11.50 -20.43 -0.52
C SER A 254 11.91 -19.07 -1.08
N VAL A 255 10.95 -18.16 -1.16
CA VAL A 255 11.19 -16.75 -1.50
C VAL A 255 11.09 -15.90 -0.24
N LEU A 256 12.15 -15.16 0.03
CA LEU A 256 12.21 -14.24 1.17
C LEU A 256 12.12 -12.80 0.68
N ALA A 257 11.29 -12.00 1.35
CA ALA A 257 11.31 -10.55 1.28
C ALA A 257 12.14 -10.03 2.46
N VAL A 258 13.18 -9.24 2.18
CA VAL A 258 14.10 -8.71 3.19
C VAL A 258 14.06 -7.18 3.20
N TRP A 259 13.86 -6.60 4.36
CA TRP A 259 13.88 -5.16 4.57
C TRP A 259 15.26 -4.73 4.99
N LEU A 260 15.77 -3.68 4.36
CA LEU A 260 16.99 -2.99 4.75
C LEU A 260 16.77 -1.49 4.70
N LYS A 261 17.57 -0.73 5.45
CA LYS A 261 17.52 0.73 5.36
C LYS A 261 17.89 1.19 3.95
N LYS A 262 17.24 2.22 3.44
CA LYS A 262 17.53 2.78 2.11
C LYS A 262 18.99 3.25 1.99
N GLU A 263 19.60 3.69 3.09
CA GLU A 263 21.01 4.07 3.17
C GLU A 263 21.93 2.88 2.95
N ASP A 264 21.63 1.75 3.57
CA ASP A 264 22.37 0.50 3.38
C ASP A 264 22.20 -0.03 1.95
N PHE A 265 21.00 0.11 1.37
CA PHE A 265 20.76 -0.23 -0.03
C PHE A 265 21.63 0.60 -0.99
N LYS A 266 21.75 1.91 -0.74
CA LYS A 266 22.65 2.79 -1.51
C LYS A 266 24.10 2.32 -1.41
N ALA A 267 24.55 1.89 -0.22
CA ALA A 267 25.91 1.40 -0.02
C ALA A 267 26.16 0.09 -0.79
N ILE A 268 25.18 -0.81 -0.85
CA ILE A 268 25.29 -2.03 -1.66
C ILE A 268 25.44 -1.68 -3.15
N LEU A 269 24.61 -0.77 -3.67
CA LEU A 269 24.69 -0.31 -5.07
C LEU A 269 26.03 0.38 -5.44
N GLN A 270 26.80 0.86 -4.45
CA GLN A 270 28.13 1.43 -4.69
C GLN A 270 29.22 0.37 -4.84
N ASN A 271 29.04 -0.77 -4.19
CA ASN A 271 30.04 -1.82 -4.04
C ASN A 271 29.78 -3.03 -4.95
N VAL A 272 28.53 -3.25 -5.33
CA VAL A 272 28.10 -4.40 -6.14
C VAL A 272 27.62 -3.89 -7.50
N GLU A 273 28.12 -4.49 -8.59
CA GLU A 273 27.75 -4.09 -9.94
C GLU A 273 26.30 -4.50 -10.25
N PRO A 274 25.39 -3.54 -10.50
CA PRO A 274 24.01 -3.86 -10.81
C PRO A 274 23.87 -4.43 -12.22
N LYS A 275 23.07 -5.48 -12.36
CA LYS A 275 22.70 -6.05 -13.65
C LYS A 275 21.29 -5.63 -14.02
N TRP A 276 21.17 -4.95 -15.16
CA TRP A 276 19.89 -4.58 -15.74
C TRP A 276 19.30 -5.77 -16.51
N ASN A 277 18.18 -6.28 -16.01
CA ASN A 277 17.43 -7.35 -16.65
C ASN A 277 16.05 -6.84 -17.07
N PRO A 278 15.42 -7.41 -18.13
CA PRO A 278 14.01 -7.17 -18.39
C PRO A 278 13.18 -7.48 -17.15
N ASP A 279 12.17 -6.65 -16.89
CA ASP A 279 11.09 -7.06 -15.99
C ASP A 279 10.10 -7.97 -16.73
N TYR A 280 9.13 -8.52 -16.01
CA TYR A 280 8.18 -9.49 -16.56
C TYR A 280 6.73 -9.08 -16.31
N ASP A 281 5.83 -9.52 -17.18
CA ASP A 281 4.42 -9.57 -16.84
C ASP A 281 4.10 -10.82 -16.00
N TYR A 282 2.85 -10.94 -15.54
CA TYR A 282 2.41 -12.10 -14.75
C TYR A 282 2.36 -13.42 -15.54
N PHE A 283 2.51 -13.40 -16.87
CA PHE A 283 2.69 -14.59 -17.69
C PHE A 283 4.17 -14.97 -17.86
N GLY A 284 5.09 -14.17 -17.33
CA GLY A 284 6.53 -14.36 -17.48
C GLY A 284 7.07 -13.87 -18.82
N LYS A 285 6.34 -13.02 -19.54
CA LYS A 285 6.84 -12.39 -20.75
C LYS A 285 7.67 -11.15 -20.39
N GLU A 286 8.82 -11.01 -21.04
CA GLU A 286 9.69 -9.85 -20.90
C GLU A 286 8.99 -8.54 -21.30
N LEU A 287 9.24 -7.50 -20.52
CA LEU A 287 8.79 -6.14 -20.75
C LEU A 287 9.95 -5.25 -21.24
N GLU A 288 9.63 -4.13 -21.89
CA GLU A 288 10.63 -3.15 -22.34
C GLU A 288 11.28 -2.38 -21.18
N ARG A 289 10.68 -2.41 -19.99
CA ARG A 289 11.28 -1.83 -18.77
C ARG A 289 12.27 -2.81 -18.17
N GLN A 290 13.33 -2.27 -17.59
CA GLN A 290 14.38 -3.04 -16.95
C GLN A 290 14.41 -2.74 -15.45
N THR A 291 14.70 -3.78 -14.67
CA THR A 291 14.90 -3.76 -13.21
C THR A 291 16.32 -4.22 -12.88
N ILE A 292 16.72 -4.06 -11.62
CA ILE A 292 18.07 -4.45 -11.17
C ILE A 292 18.04 -5.79 -10.46
N GLN A 293 19.01 -6.63 -10.82
CA GLN A 293 19.50 -7.76 -10.05
C GLN A 293 20.89 -7.45 -9.49
N LEU A 294 21.12 -7.83 -8.23
CA LEU A 294 22.41 -7.69 -7.56
C LEU A 294 22.95 -9.09 -7.22
N ASP A 295 24.07 -9.47 -7.82
CA ASP A 295 24.71 -10.75 -7.53
C ASP A 295 25.76 -10.57 -6.44
N LEU A 296 25.56 -11.22 -5.30
CA LEU A 296 26.47 -11.18 -4.16
C LEU A 296 27.30 -12.46 -4.13
N ASN A 297 28.61 -12.31 -3.94
CA ASN A 297 29.46 -13.45 -3.59
C ASN A 297 29.15 -13.93 -2.16
N GLU A 298 29.73 -15.06 -1.74
CA GLU A 298 29.42 -15.69 -0.45
C GLU A 298 29.73 -14.76 0.75
N GLU A 299 30.86 -14.07 0.74
CA GLU A 299 31.27 -13.14 1.80
C GLU A 299 30.34 -11.91 1.86
N ASP A 300 30.01 -11.34 0.71
CA ASP A 300 29.11 -10.18 0.60
C ASP A 300 27.68 -10.54 1.03
N PHE A 301 27.20 -11.73 0.67
CA PHE A 301 25.88 -12.20 1.06
C PHE A 301 25.80 -12.50 2.55
N GLU A 302 26.82 -13.15 3.12
CA GLU A 302 26.89 -13.39 4.56
C GLU A 302 26.89 -12.08 5.35
N ARG A 303 27.69 -11.09 4.92
CA ARG A 303 27.70 -9.75 5.51
C ARG A 303 26.35 -9.05 5.36
N PHE A 304 25.69 -9.17 4.21
CA PHE A 304 24.37 -8.62 3.98
C PHE A 304 23.34 -9.18 4.97
N ILE A 305 23.26 -10.50 5.12
CA ILE A 305 22.33 -11.15 6.07
C ILE A 305 22.64 -10.71 7.51
N LYS A 306 23.92 -10.67 7.90
CA LYS A 306 24.35 -10.35 9.27
C LYS A 306 24.10 -8.91 9.69
N GLU A 307 24.36 -7.97 8.79
CA GLU A 307 24.53 -6.57 9.19
C GLU A 307 23.47 -5.63 8.63
N LYS A 308 22.79 -6.01 7.54
CA LYS A 308 21.97 -5.08 6.74
C LYS A 308 20.47 -5.36 6.81
N ILE A 309 20.06 -6.58 7.16
CA ILE A 309 18.65 -6.95 7.24
C ILE A 309 18.06 -6.48 8.57
N GLU A 310 16.95 -5.75 8.47
CA GLU A 310 16.18 -5.24 9.59
C GLU A 310 14.96 -6.13 9.90
N PHE A 311 14.45 -6.80 8.87
CA PHE A 311 13.36 -7.76 8.96
C PHE A 311 13.36 -8.70 7.74
N VAL A 312 12.95 -9.94 7.92
CA VAL A 312 12.69 -10.88 6.81
C VAL A 312 11.35 -11.59 6.97
N LEU A 313 10.67 -11.76 5.85
CA LEU A 313 9.38 -12.45 5.72
C LEU A 313 9.47 -13.52 4.63
N ASP A 314 9.02 -14.74 4.93
CA ASP A 314 8.75 -15.73 3.89
C ASP A 314 7.48 -15.35 3.13
N VAL A 315 7.59 -15.15 1.81
CA VAL A 315 6.49 -14.75 0.94
C VAL A 315 6.08 -15.86 -0.04
N SER A 316 6.57 -17.09 0.18
CA SER A 316 6.33 -18.24 -0.72
C SER A 316 4.83 -18.54 -0.84
N ASP A 317 4.10 -18.61 0.28
CA ASP A 317 2.65 -18.88 0.28
C ASP A 317 1.86 -17.79 -0.46
N PHE A 318 2.30 -16.53 -0.34
CA PHE A 318 1.70 -15.42 -1.06
C PHE A 318 1.90 -15.57 -2.57
N ILE A 319 3.11 -15.91 -3.02
CA ILE A 319 3.43 -16.16 -4.43
C ILE A 319 2.60 -17.34 -4.97
N ILE A 320 2.52 -18.45 -4.24
CA ILE A 320 1.72 -19.62 -4.61
C ILE A 320 0.25 -19.23 -4.81
N LYS A 321 -0.31 -18.41 -3.90
CA LYS A 321 -1.67 -17.90 -4.02
C LYS A 321 -1.85 -17.00 -5.26
N GLN A 322 -0.90 -16.11 -5.56
CA GLN A 322 -0.97 -15.27 -6.76
C GLN A 322 -0.93 -16.13 -8.04
N LYS A 323 -0.13 -17.18 -8.07
CA LYS A 323 -0.11 -18.15 -9.18
C LYS A 323 -1.44 -18.87 -9.36
N GLN A 324 -2.11 -19.25 -8.27
CA GLN A 324 -3.44 -19.83 -8.34
C GLN A 324 -4.42 -18.88 -9.03
N HIS A 325 -4.41 -17.58 -8.70
CA HIS A 325 -5.23 -16.59 -9.39
C HIS A 325 -4.89 -16.50 -10.89
N ILE A 326 -3.60 -16.50 -11.27
CA ILE A 326 -3.17 -16.48 -12.68
C ILE A 326 -3.67 -17.73 -13.43
N SER A 327 -3.45 -18.92 -12.88
CA SER A 327 -3.86 -20.19 -13.50
C SER A 327 -5.39 -20.35 -13.64
N GLN A 328 -6.16 -19.72 -12.76
CA GLN A 328 -7.62 -19.72 -12.79
C GLN A 328 -8.19 -18.56 -13.62
N ASN A 329 -7.34 -17.76 -14.27
CA ASN A 329 -7.71 -16.55 -15.01
C ASN A 329 -8.50 -15.53 -14.16
N GLN A 330 -8.21 -15.46 -12.87
CA GLN A 330 -8.80 -14.52 -11.90
C GLN A 330 -7.87 -13.31 -11.71
N ILE A 331 -7.56 -12.62 -12.80
CA ILE A 331 -6.56 -11.53 -12.81
C ILE A 331 -7.04 -10.34 -11.98
N GLU A 332 -8.36 -10.16 -11.83
CA GLU A 332 -8.98 -9.18 -10.94
C GLU A 332 -8.63 -9.39 -9.46
N LYS A 333 -8.18 -10.58 -9.07
CA LYS A 333 -7.73 -10.91 -7.71
C LYS A 333 -6.21 -10.90 -7.55
N LEU A 334 -5.46 -10.70 -8.63
CA LEU A 334 -4.01 -10.69 -8.60
C LEU A 334 -3.51 -9.44 -7.86
N MET A 335 -2.95 -9.67 -6.68
CA MET A 335 -2.37 -8.63 -5.84
C MET A 335 -0.85 -8.72 -5.90
N ILE A 336 -0.19 -7.57 -6.08
CA ILE A 336 1.26 -7.48 -6.06
C ILE A 336 1.71 -6.37 -5.08
N PRO A 337 2.95 -6.40 -4.59
CA PRO A 337 3.55 -5.29 -3.88
C PRO A 337 3.37 -3.96 -4.63
N LYS A 338 3.05 -2.90 -3.90
CA LYS A 338 2.85 -1.54 -4.42
C LYS A 338 4.20 -0.88 -4.74
N GLU A 339 4.91 -1.44 -5.71
CA GLU A 339 6.27 -1.03 -6.11
C GLU A 339 6.25 0.30 -6.86
N ARG A 340 7.26 1.13 -6.65
CA ARG A 340 7.40 2.43 -7.30
C ARG A 340 8.85 2.66 -7.69
N ILE A 341 9.10 3.71 -8.47
CA ILE A 341 10.46 4.16 -8.75
C ILE A 341 11.10 4.64 -7.45
N ILE A 342 12.21 4.02 -7.06
CA ILE A 342 13.02 4.40 -5.92
C ILE A 342 13.96 5.52 -6.36
N GLU A 343 13.64 6.75 -5.98
CA GLU A 343 14.50 7.89 -6.25
C GLU A 343 15.76 7.89 -5.38
N LEU A 344 16.92 7.91 -6.04
CA LEU A 344 18.22 8.09 -5.42
C LEU A 344 18.73 9.50 -5.76
N LYS A 345 18.82 10.38 -4.76
CA LYS A 345 19.25 11.78 -4.93
C LYS A 345 20.72 11.96 -5.36
N ASN A 346 21.48 10.87 -5.54
CA ASN A 346 22.91 10.94 -5.83
C ASN A 346 23.17 10.78 -7.34
N ILE A 347 23.55 11.88 -7.98
CA ILE A 347 23.84 11.98 -9.41
C ILE A 347 24.98 11.03 -9.82
N ASP A 348 25.98 10.82 -8.97
CA ASP A 348 27.12 9.94 -9.28
C ASP A 348 26.73 8.46 -9.32
N LEU A 349 25.75 8.08 -8.49
CA LEU A 349 25.20 6.73 -8.50
C LEU A 349 24.35 6.49 -9.74
N LEU A 350 23.52 7.48 -10.12
CA LEU A 350 22.72 7.44 -11.34
C LEU A 350 23.61 7.39 -12.59
N ALA A 351 24.74 8.09 -12.59
CA ALA A 351 25.72 8.02 -13.68
C ALA A 351 26.35 6.62 -13.79
N ARG A 352 26.78 5.99 -12.69
CA ARG A 352 27.31 4.61 -12.73
C ARG A 352 26.27 3.57 -13.16
N ILE A 353 25.02 3.78 -12.77
CA ILE A 353 23.90 2.89 -13.09
C ILE A 353 23.44 3.05 -14.55
N ASN A 354 23.51 4.26 -15.13
CA ASN A 354 22.99 4.56 -16.48
C ASN A 354 24.05 4.61 -17.61
N HIS A 355 25.36 4.60 -17.30
CA HIS A 355 26.44 4.77 -18.30
C HIS A 355 27.17 3.49 -18.73
N LYS A 356 26.60 2.30 -18.56
CA LYS A 356 27.20 1.08 -19.12
C LYS A 356 26.19 0.19 -19.81
#